data_AF-A0A936MTD1-F1
#
_entry.id   AF-A0A936MTD1-F1
#
_cell.length_a   1.000
_cell.length_b   1.000
_cell.length_c   1.000
_cell.angle_alpha   90.00
_cell.angle_beta   90.00
_cell.angle_gamma   90.00
#
_symmetry.space_group_name_H-M   'P 1'
#
loop_
_entity.id
_entity.type
_entity.pdbx_description
1 polymer ?
#
loop_
_entity_poly.entity_id
_entity_poly.type
_entity_poly.pdbx_seq_one_letter_code
_entity_poly.pdbx_strand_id
1 'polypeptide(L)'
;MSDDSSDAEEDRLRKAVRLDRYADILAHVVHFGTDRAEEVVARFGLSLERWRSIDKAWTSELALGMKRQQREQALRFSAAFHGRRQRLARQLPPLDSIGDAPQKADLDLPESPPPNVATQPSGVPSFMLQPATPPSAPPPASSSPWARGVPITMPAVSPAIIPAPAPAPSSKPLPFLEGIPASAALQSAVEHAHAIQGAPSPALVPIGMTAPASDDISAIARKILPFTKQSPSEPPPSREVELTLEQHASLHVDLEMVPEQEAETLRRYGLSAKQHARLDEDWEARIALDPRLAAAWQQAIAQYRAWLSSTRAR
;
A
#
# COMPACT_ATOMS: atom_id res chain seq x y z
N MET A 1 12.94 32.39 5.31
CA MET A 1 11.65 32.81 4.72
C MET A 1 11.27 31.95 3.50
N SER A 2 11.74 30.70 3.40
CA SER A 2 11.46 29.83 2.24
C SER A 2 10.32 28.83 2.46
N ASP A 3 9.75 28.74 3.67
CA ASP A 3 8.70 27.76 3.99
C ASP A 3 7.32 28.14 3.42
N ASP A 4 6.96 29.43 3.42
CA ASP A 4 5.61 29.87 3.10
C ASP A 4 5.24 29.65 1.61
N SER A 5 6.25 29.58 0.72
CA SER A 5 6.02 29.26 -0.69
C SER A 5 5.76 27.78 -0.94
N SER A 6 6.30 26.89 -0.09
CA SER A 6 6.14 25.44 -0.25
C SER A 6 4.73 25.02 0.13
N ASP A 7 4.20 25.53 1.23
CA ASP A 7 2.84 25.20 1.70
C ASP A 7 1.76 25.65 0.71
N ALA A 8 1.91 26.85 0.14
CA ALA A 8 0.98 27.36 -0.88
C ALA A 8 1.00 26.54 -2.18
N GLU A 9 2.15 25.99 -2.56
CA GLU A 9 2.28 25.11 -3.71
C GLU A 9 1.67 23.72 -3.43
N GLU A 10 1.92 23.14 -2.26
CA GLU A 10 1.31 21.89 -1.82
C GLU A 10 -0.23 22.00 -1.79
N ASP A 11 -0.80 23.10 -1.30
CA ASP A 11 -2.24 23.40 -1.36
C ASP A 11 -2.82 23.41 -2.78
N ARG A 12 -2.10 24.02 -3.73
CA ARG A 12 -2.52 24.07 -5.13
C ARG A 12 -2.47 22.70 -5.77
N LEU A 13 -1.43 21.92 -5.50
CA LEU A 13 -1.30 20.54 -5.99
C LEU A 13 -2.42 19.65 -5.45
N ARG A 14 -2.79 19.80 -4.18
CA ARG A 14 -3.93 19.08 -3.57
C ARG A 14 -5.26 19.42 -4.24
N LYS A 15 -5.51 20.70 -4.49
CA LYS A 15 -6.73 21.14 -5.19
C LYS A 15 -6.78 20.65 -6.63
N ALA A 16 -5.63 20.41 -7.26
CA ALA A 16 -5.55 19.91 -8.63
C ALA A 16 -6.00 18.43 -8.76
N VAL A 17 -5.83 17.60 -7.73
CA VAL A 17 -6.19 16.16 -7.77
C VAL A 17 -7.07 15.79 -6.59
N ARG A 18 -8.33 15.44 -6.88
CA ARG A 18 -9.30 14.97 -5.88
C ARG A 18 -8.81 13.68 -5.20
N LEU A 19 -9.15 13.50 -3.92
CA LEU A 19 -8.76 12.32 -3.12
C LEU A 19 -9.09 10.99 -3.83
N ASP A 20 -10.27 10.87 -4.43
CA ASP A 20 -10.69 9.65 -5.15
C ASP A 20 -9.78 9.35 -6.35
N ARG A 21 -9.30 10.39 -7.04
CA ARG A 21 -8.38 10.27 -8.17
C ARG A 21 -6.96 9.91 -7.71
N TYR A 22 -6.52 10.46 -6.58
CA TYR A 22 -5.26 10.06 -5.95
C TYR A 22 -5.27 8.57 -5.57
N ALA A 23 -6.32 8.10 -4.90
CA ALA A 23 -6.50 6.69 -4.55
C ALA A 23 -6.53 5.78 -5.79
N ASP A 24 -7.17 6.23 -6.88
CA ASP A 24 -7.22 5.52 -8.15
C ASP A 24 -5.82 5.34 -8.76
N ILE A 25 -5.03 6.41 -8.86
CA ILE A 25 -3.67 6.37 -9.43
C ILE A 25 -2.77 5.46 -8.58
N LEU A 26 -2.78 5.64 -7.24
CA LEU A 26 -1.97 4.84 -6.33
C LEU A 26 -2.32 3.34 -6.43
N ALA A 27 -3.60 2.99 -6.58
CA ALA A 27 -4.02 1.61 -6.76
C ALA A 27 -3.46 0.97 -8.05
N HIS A 28 -3.34 1.74 -9.15
CA HIS A 28 -2.72 1.24 -10.37
C HIS A 28 -1.20 1.11 -10.21
N VAL A 29 -0.52 2.09 -9.59
CA VAL A 29 0.93 2.01 -9.34
C VAL A 29 1.27 0.76 -8.51
N VAL A 30 0.51 0.48 -7.45
CA VAL A 30 0.70 -0.74 -6.63
C VAL A 30 0.39 -2.02 -7.42
N HIS A 31 -0.60 -1.99 -8.32
CA HIS A 31 -0.97 -3.16 -9.10
C HIS A 31 0.08 -3.54 -10.16
N PHE A 32 0.66 -2.56 -10.85
CA PHE A 32 1.66 -2.78 -11.91
C PHE A 32 3.11 -2.79 -11.41
N GLY A 33 3.34 -2.42 -10.15
CA GLY A 33 4.66 -2.34 -9.55
C GLY A 33 5.32 -0.97 -9.72
N THR A 34 6.30 -0.69 -8.86
CA THR A 34 7.04 0.59 -8.84
C THR A 34 7.88 0.80 -10.10
N ASP A 35 8.35 -0.28 -10.73
CA ASP A 35 9.16 -0.23 -11.96
C ASP A 35 8.39 0.38 -13.14
N ARG A 36 7.05 0.30 -13.11
CA ARG A 36 6.17 0.85 -14.15
C ARG A 36 5.41 2.10 -13.70
N ALA A 37 5.78 2.68 -12.55
CA ALA A 37 5.08 3.83 -11.99
C ALA A 37 5.07 5.03 -12.94
N GLU A 38 6.18 5.31 -13.64
CA GLU A 38 6.27 6.40 -14.61
C GLU A 38 5.28 6.22 -15.76
N GLU A 39 5.21 5.03 -16.35
CA GLU A 39 4.28 4.71 -17.45
C GLU A 39 2.82 4.83 -16.99
N VAL A 40 2.49 4.29 -15.82
CA VAL A 40 1.15 4.37 -15.23
C VAL A 40 0.75 5.83 -15.04
N VAL A 41 1.59 6.62 -14.38
CA VAL A 41 1.33 8.03 -14.07
C VAL A 41 1.23 8.87 -15.35
N ALA A 42 2.04 8.58 -16.36
CA ALA A 42 1.97 9.23 -17.67
C ALA A 42 0.62 8.99 -18.37
N ARG A 43 0.06 7.77 -18.29
CA ARG A 43 -1.30 7.46 -18.80
C ARG A 43 -2.41 8.22 -18.05
N PHE A 44 -2.14 8.66 -16.82
CA PHE A 44 -3.02 9.56 -16.07
C PHE A 44 -2.83 11.04 -16.42
N GLY A 45 -1.95 11.37 -17.37
CA GLY A 45 -1.67 12.74 -17.80
C GLY A 45 -0.80 13.53 -16.82
N LEU A 46 0.00 12.84 -16.01
CA LEU A 46 0.90 13.44 -15.02
C LEU A 46 2.35 13.08 -15.35
N SER A 47 3.28 13.97 -15.02
CA SER A 47 4.71 13.61 -14.99
C SER A 47 5.02 12.90 -13.67
N LEU A 48 6.07 12.07 -13.67
CA LEU A 48 6.51 11.36 -12.46
C LEU A 48 6.88 12.34 -11.32
N GLU A 49 7.55 13.45 -11.65
CA GLU A 49 7.91 14.50 -10.68
C GLU A 49 6.65 15.13 -10.07
N ARG A 50 5.69 15.52 -10.91
CA ARG A 50 4.42 16.09 -10.44
C ARG A 50 3.64 15.11 -9.57
N TRP A 51 3.64 13.83 -9.93
CA TRP A 51 3.02 12.77 -9.13
C TRP A 51 3.69 12.63 -7.77
N ARG A 52 5.03 12.63 -7.68
CA ARG A 52 5.73 12.59 -6.38
C ARG A 52 5.36 13.76 -5.48
N SER A 53 5.22 14.97 -6.03
CA SER A 53 4.76 16.13 -5.27
C SER A 53 3.32 15.99 -4.78
N ILE A 54 2.42 15.47 -5.63
CA ILE A 54 1.02 15.17 -5.25
C ILE A 54 0.95 14.10 -4.17
N ASP A 55 1.73 13.02 -4.31
CA ASP A 55 1.78 11.90 -3.38
C ASP A 55 2.30 12.32 -2.01
N LYS A 56 3.38 13.12 -1.99
CA LYS A 56 3.88 13.73 -0.76
C LYS A 56 2.83 14.62 -0.08
N ALA A 57 2.17 15.50 -0.83
CA ALA A 57 1.17 16.41 -0.28
C ALA A 57 -0.06 15.67 0.29
N TRP A 58 -0.56 14.64 -0.39
CA TRP A 58 -1.66 13.81 0.11
C TRP A 58 -1.26 12.93 1.29
N THR A 59 -0.04 12.36 1.28
CA THR A 59 0.48 11.56 2.39
C THR A 59 0.62 12.40 3.66
N SER A 60 1.18 13.62 3.55
CA SER A 60 1.26 14.58 4.65
C SER A 60 -0.13 14.95 5.18
N GLU A 61 -1.10 15.21 4.31
CA GLU A 61 -2.45 15.56 4.71
C GLU A 61 -3.18 14.40 5.41
N LEU A 62 -3.07 13.18 4.90
CA LEU A 62 -3.67 12.00 5.55
C LEU A 62 -3.04 11.76 6.93
N ALA A 63 -1.72 11.92 7.06
CA ALA A 63 -1.03 11.84 8.34
C ALA A 63 -1.48 12.93 9.32
N LEU A 64 -1.67 14.18 8.85
CA LEU A 64 -2.20 15.28 9.65
C LEU A 64 -3.66 15.07 10.04
N GLY A 65 -4.48 14.56 9.13
CA GLY A 65 -5.90 14.24 9.36
C GLY A 65 -6.07 13.22 10.48
N MET A 66 -5.19 12.20 10.54
CA MET A 66 -5.15 11.24 11.63
C MET A 66 -4.83 11.89 12.98
N LYS A 67 -3.90 12.85 13.03
CA LYS A 67 -3.58 13.62 14.25
C LYS A 67 -4.74 14.52 14.69
N ARG A 68 -5.46 15.10 13.73
CA ARG A 68 -6.61 16.01 13.97
C ARG A 68 -7.95 15.29 14.20
N GLN A 69 -7.94 13.95 14.32
CA GLN A 69 -9.14 13.11 14.40
C GLN A 69 -10.10 13.25 13.20
N GLN A 70 -9.63 13.75 12.06
CA GLN A 70 -10.40 13.81 10.81
C GLN A 70 -10.38 12.46 10.09
N ARG A 71 -10.88 11.42 10.78
CA ARG A 71 -10.86 10.01 10.32
C ARG A 71 -11.63 9.78 9.04
N GLU A 72 -12.60 10.64 8.72
CA GLU A 72 -13.47 10.47 7.55
C GLU A 72 -12.67 10.49 6.23
N GLN A 73 -11.69 11.38 6.08
CA GLN A 73 -10.88 11.44 4.87
C GLN A 73 -10.04 10.16 4.69
N ALA A 74 -9.41 9.68 5.76
CA ALA A 74 -8.64 8.44 5.74
C ALA A 74 -9.53 7.22 5.43
N LEU A 75 -10.75 7.18 5.96
CA LEU A 75 -11.73 6.12 5.66
C LEU A 75 -12.21 6.17 4.21
N ARG A 76 -12.45 7.38 3.66
CA ARG A 76 -12.82 7.54 2.25
C ARG A 76 -11.69 7.11 1.32
N PHE A 77 -10.46 7.51 1.64
CA PHE A 77 -9.26 7.09 0.92
C PHE A 77 -9.12 5.57 0.92
N SER A 78 -9.16 4.92 2.09
CA SER A 78 -8.98 3.47 2.20
C SER A 78 -10.08 2.71 1.46
N ALA A 79 -11.35 3.15 1.57
CA ALA A 79 -12.45 2.56 0.83
C ALA A 79 -12.27 2.68 -0.69
N ALA A 80 -11.91 3.86 -1.19
CA ALA A 80 -11.68 4.09 -2.62
C ALA A 80 -10.49 3.25 -3.14
N PHE A 81 -9.38 3.26 -2.41
CA PHE A 81 -8.16 2.51 -2.76
C PHE A 81 -8.41 1.00 -2.80
N HIS A 82 -9.02 0.42 -1.76
CA HIS A 82 -9.32 -1.01 -1.72
C HIS A 82 -10.33 -1.40 -2.80
N GLY A 83 -11.38 -0.60 -3.00
CA GLY A 83 -12.37 -0.84 -4.04
C GLY A 83 -11.75 -0.87 -5.43
N ARG A 84 -10.79 0.04 -5.71
CA ARG A 84 -10.07 0.05 -6.99
C ARG A 84 -9.12 -1.14 -7.12
N ARG A 85 -8.33 -1.44 -6.09
CA ARG A 85 -7.37 -2.56 -6.09
C ARG A 85 -8.08 -3.90 -6.31
N GLN A 86 -9.24 -4.10 -5.68
CA GLN A 86 -10.06 -5.31 -5.87
C GLN A 86 -10.59 -5.41 -7.29
N ARG A 87 -11.00 -4.29 -7.91
CA ARG A 87 -11.43 -4.27 -9.31
C ARG A 87 -10.29 -4.64 -10.27
N LEU A 88 -9.11 -4.07 -10.07
CA LEU A 88 -7.92 -4.38 -10.86
C LEU A 88 -7.53 -5.87 -10.74
N ALA A 89 -7.55 -6.42 -9.51
CA ALA A 89 -7.27 -7.83 -9.28
C ALA A 89 -8.26 -8.78 -9.99
N ARG A 90 -9.53 -8.37 -10.12
CA ARG A 90 -10.56 -9.15 -10.83
C ARG A 90 -10.47 -9.06 -12.34
N GLN A 91 -10.12 -7.89 -12.86
CA GLN A 91 -10.12 -7.62 -14.30
C GLN A 91 -8.78 -7.94 -14.96
N LEU A 92 -7.68 -7.96 -14.19
CA LEU A 92 -6.29 -8.04 -14.67
C LEU A 92 -6.08 -7.18 -15.93
N PRO A 93 -6.48 -5.89 -15.88
CA PRO A 93 -6.44 -5.05 -17.06
C PRO A 93 -4.99 -4.91 -17.52
N PRO A 94 -4.69 -5.07 -18.82
CA PRO A 94 -3.39 -4.73 -19.34
C PRO A 94 -3.15 -3.24 -19.14
N LEU A 95 -1.88 -2.84 -19.05
CA LEU A 95 -1.49 -1.44 -18.86
C LEU A 95 -2.06 -0.53 -19.96
N ASP A 96 -2.26 -1.10 -21.16
CA ASP A 96 -2.86 -0.43 -22.32
C ASP A 96 -4.31 0.03 -22.12
N SER A 97 -5.02 -0.54 -21.15
CA SER A 97 -6.42 -0.21 -20.89
C SER A 97 -6.65 1.02 -20.00
N ILE A 98 -5.60 1.57 -19.37
CA ILE A 98 -5.71 2.76 -18.49
C ILE A 98 -6.00 4.02 -19.32
N GLY A 99 -5.66 3.99 -20.61
CA GLY A 99 -5.73 5.09 -21.55
C GLY A 99 -4.52 5.03 -22.47
N ASP A 100 -4.61 5.69 -23.62
CA ASP A 100 -3.47 5.83 -24.51
C ASP A 100 -2.36 6.52 -23.73
N ALA A 101 -1.19 5.88 -23.65
CA ALA A 101 0.00 6.58 -23.18
C ALA A 101 0.10 7.84 -24.05
N PRO A 102 0.35 9.03 -23.45
CA PRO A 102 0.62 10.20 -24.27
C PRO A 102 1.71 9.75 -25.23
N GLN A 103 1.39 9.68 -26.54
CA GLN A 103 2.38 9.38 -27.56
C GLN A 103 3.52 10.28 -27.19
N LYS A 104 4.64 9.67 -26.79
CA LYS A 104 5.83 10.38 -26.32
C LYS A 104 6.20 11.20 -27.53
N ALA A 105 5.63 12.40 -27.59
CA ALA A 105 5.46 13.11 -28.85
C ALA A 105 6.88 13.19 -29.34
N ASP A 106 7.14 12.45 -30.43
CA ASP A 106 8.49 12.27 -30.90
C ASP A 106 9.00 13.69 -31.00
N LEU A 107 9.96 14.00 -30.13
CA LEU A 107 10.81 15.15 -30.27
C LEU A 107 11.72 14.83 -31.45
N ASP A 108 11.12 14.55 -32.61
CA ASP A 108 11.50 15.21 -33.85
C ASP A 108 11.36 16.71 -33.57
N LEU A 109 12.33 17.21 -32.80
CA LEU A 109 12.81 18.57 -32.95
C LEU A 109 12.93 18.76 -34.46
N PRO A 110 12.15 19.67 -35.08
CA PRO A 110 12.45 20.06 -36.45
C PRO A 110 13.91 20.48 -36.42
N GLU A 111 14.72 19.74 -37.16
CA GLU A 111 16.14 19.98 -37.36
C GLU A 111 16.35 21.48 -37.48
N SER A 112 16.93 22.08 -36.43
CA SER A 112 17.18 23.51 -36.39
C SER A 112 17.91 23.87 -37.69
N PRO A 113 17.37 24.76 -38.54
CA PRO A 113 18.07 25.16 -39.74
C PRO A 113 19.46 25.71 -39.35
N PRO A 114 20.49 25.45 -40.17
CA PRO A 114 21.87 25.77 -39.83
C PRO A 114 22.02 27.26 -39.49
N PRO A 115 22.94 27.60 -38.56
CA PRO A 115 23.09 28.96 -38.06
C PRO A 115 23.49 29.91 -39.18
N ASN A 116 22.57 30.78 -39.58
CA ASN A 116 22.87 31.92 -40.42
C ASN A 116 23.68 32.93 -39.58
N VAL A 117 24.97 33.01 -39.87
CA VAL A 117 25.91 33.96 -39.29
C VAL A 117 25.52 35.37 -39.76
N ALA A 118 24.72 36.07 -38.96
CA ALA A 118 24.49 37.49 -39.12
C ALA A 118 25.01 38.23 -37.88
N THR A 119 26.21 38.77 -38.06
CA THR A 119 26.90 39.75 -37.23
C THR A 119 25.95 40.87 -36.79
N GLN A 120 25.78 41.07 -35.47
CA GLN A 120 25.34 42.37 -34.94
C GLN A 120 26.19 42.81 -33.73
N PRO A 121 26.50 44.12 -33.64
CA PRO A 121 27.49 44.65 -32.73
C PRO A 121 26.94 44.97 -31.34
N SER A 122 27.87 44.80 -30.40
CA SER A 122 28.01 45.41 -29.07
C SER A 122 27.07 46.57 -28.70
N GLY A 123 26.46 46.44 -27.52
CA GLY A 123 26.55 47.51 -26.51
C GLY A 123 25.24 48.15 -26.04
N VAL A 124 24.53 47.52 -25.10
CA VAL A 124 23.88 48.23 -23.98
C VAL A 124 23.64 47.26 -22.79
N PRO A 125 24.03 47.61 -21.55
CA PRO A 125 23.79 46.77 -20.37
C PRO A 125 22.33 46.83 -19.88
N SER A 126 21.74 45.67 -19.62
CA SER A 126 20.29 45.44 -19.41
C SER A 126 19.80 45.63 -17.96
N PHE A 127 20.38 46.54 -17.17
CA PHE A 127 19.95 46.78 -15.78
C PHE A 127 19.04 48.01 -15.58
N MET A 128 18.56 48.66 -16.66
CA MET A 128 17.76 49.90 -16.56
C MET A 128 16.27 49.80 -16.92
N LEU A 129 15.69 48.61 -17.08
CA LEU A 129 14.25 48.48 -17.35
C LEU A 129 13.53 47.79 -16.20
N GLN A 130 13.47 48.52 -15.07
CA GLN A 130 12.62 48.24 -13.92
C GLN A 130 11.34 49.08 -14.07
N PRO A 131 10.17 48.50 -14.40
CA PRO A 131 8.92 49.24 -14.30
C PRO A 131 8.53 49.38 -12.83
N ALA A 132 8.55 50.63 -12.36
CA ALA A 132 7.97 51.03 -11.08
C ALA A 132 6.47 50.68 -11.06
N THR A 133 6.07 49.81 -10.14
CA THR A 133 4.67 49.57 -9.82
C THR A 133 4.16 50.70 -8.90
N PRO A 134 2.97 51.26 -9.14
CA PRO A 134 2.41 52.30 -8.30
C PRO A 134 1.95 51.75 -6.93
N PRO A 135 1.99 52.56 -5.86
CA PRO A 135 1.51 52.15 -4.54
C PRO A 135 -0.01 51.93 -4.57
N SER A 136 -0.41 50.67 -4.33
CA SER A 136 -1.81 50.30 -4.16
C SER A 136 -2.31 50.80 -2.81
N ALA A 137 -3.45 51.49 -2.85
CA ALA A 137 -4.11 52.15 -1.73
C ALA A 137 -4.51 51.15 -0.61
N PRO A 138 -4.65 51.63 0.65
CA PRO A 138 -5.13 50.80 1.75
C PRO A 138 -6.61 50.41 1.56
N PRO A 139 -7.02 49.20 1.95
CA PRO A 139 -8.42 48.80 1.93
C PRO A 139 -9.26 49.59 2.96
N PRO A 140 -10.52 49.93 2.66
CA PRO A 140 -11.40 50.58 3.62
C PRO A 140 -11.74 49.65 4.79
N ALA A 141 -11.71 50.22 5.99
CA ALA A 141 -12.16 49.61 7.23
C ALA A 141 -13.60 49.09 7.08
N SER A 142 -13.77 47.76 7.08
CA SER A 142 -15.07 47.13 7.23
C SER A 142 -15.51 47.29 8.68
N SER A 143 -16.36 48.28 8.90
CA SER A 143 -17.09 48.47 10.14
C SER A 143 -18.18 47.42 10.20
N SER A 144 -18.10 46.47 11.13
CA SER A 144 -19.22 45.59 11.50
C SER A 144 -19.89 46.13 12.77
N PRO A 145 -21.05 46.79 12.68
CA PRO A 145 -21.80 47.28 13.82
C PRO A 145 -22.93 46.30 14.18
N TRP A 146 -22.62 45.15 14.78
CA TRP A 146 -23.63 44.33 15.45
C TRP A 146 -23.19 43.97 16.88
N ALA A 147 -23.09 45.00 17.70
CA ALA A 147 -23.49 44.90 19.08
C ALA A 147 -25.03 44.74 19.12
N ARG A 148 -25.51 43.53 19.34
CA ARG A 148 -26.87 43.31 19.84
C ARG A 148 -26.81 42.24 20.91
N GLY A 149 -26.76 42.72 22.16
CA GLY A 149 -26.85 41.91 23.35
C GLY A 149 -28.15 41.12 23.34
N VAL A 150 -28.02 39.80 23.49
CA VAL A 150 -29.12 38.93 23.85
C VAL A 150 -29.09 38.81 25.37
N PRO A 151 -30.17 39.13 26.10
CA PRO A 151 -30.20 38.90 27.54
C PRO A 151 -30.13 37.40 27.80
N ILE A 152 -29.13 37.00 28.60
CA ILE A 152 -29.04 35.69 29.22
C ILE A 152 -30.25 35.59 30.16
N THR A 153 -31.33 35.00 29.66
CA THR A 153 -32.45 34.56 30.50
C THR A 153 -32.04 33.21 31.06
N MET A 154 -31.73 33.17 32.36
CA MET A 154 -31.57 31.91 33.08
C MET A 154 -32.92 31.19 33.13
N PRO A 155 -33.09 29.98 32.58
CA PRO A 155 -34.26 29.17 32.88
C PRO A 155 -34.13 28.65 34.31
N ALA A 156 -35.12 29.01 35.11
CA ALA A 156 -35.35 28.50 36.45
C ALA A 156 -35.37 26.96 36.45
N VAL A 157 -34.64 26.38 37.40
CA VAL A 157 -34.66 24.97 37.73
C VAL A 157 -36.08 24.60 38.17
N SER A 158 -36.78 23.81 37.35
CA SER A 158 -37.96 23.03 37.77
C SER A 158 -37.61 21.54 37.70
N PRO A 159 -37.66 20.81 38.82
CA PRO A 159 -37.43 19.37 38.84
C PRO A 159 -38.76 18.63 38.71
N ALA A 160 -39.01 18.00 37.55
CA ALA A 160 -39.90 16.83 37.39
C ALA A 160 -40.08 16.51 35.90
N ILE A 161 -39.13 15.80 35.30
CA ILE A 161 -39.39 15.10 34.03
C ILE A 161 -38.93 13.66 34.20
N ILE A 162 -39.93 12.78 34.27
CA ILE A 162 -39.84 11.33 34.19
C ILE A 162 -39.14 10.99 32.86
N PRO A 163 -38.02 10.24 32.85
CA PRO A 163 -37.39 9.85 31.60
C PRO A 163 -38.27 8.85 30.85
N ALA A 164 -38.77 9.27 29.69
CA ALA A 164 -39.29 8.37 28.67
C ALA A 164 -38.15 7.47 28.14
N PRO A 165 -38.41 6.17 27.88
CA PRO A 165 -37.38 5.25 27.41
C PRO A 165 -36.91 5.62 26.00
N ALA A 166 -35.59 5.66 25.83
CA ALA A 166 -34.94 5.92 24.55
C ALA A 166 -35.32 4.83 23.50
N PRO A 167 -35.50 5.20 22.22
CA PRO A 167 -35.68 4.21 21.15
C PRO A 167 -34.38 3.43 20.95
N ALA A 168 -34.47 2.11 21.12
CA ALA A 168 -33.36 1.19 20.91
C ALA A 168 -32.82 1.27 19.46
N PRO A 169 -31.51 1.14 19.24
CA PRO A 169 -30.96 1.02 17.89
C PRO A 169 -31.48 -0.27 17.25
N SER A 170 -32.17 -0.12 16.12
CA SER A 170 -32.61 -1.22 15.26
C SER A 170 -31.38 -1.88 14.61
N SER A 171 -30.72 -2.80 15.31
CA SER A 171 -29.83 -3.78 14.70
C SER A 171 -30.66 -4.71 13.84
N LYS A 172 -30.63 -4.53 12.52
CA LYS A 172 -31.10 -5.53 11.57
C LYS A 172 -30.31 -6.82 11.86
N PRO A 173 -30.97 -7.91 12.28
CA PRO A 173 -30.28 -9.16 12.53
C PRO A 173 -29.69 -9.65 11.21
N LEU A 174 -28.38 -9.88 11.21
CA LEU A 174 -27.73 -10.72 10.21
C LEU A 174 -28.48 -12.07 10.18
N PRO A 175 -28.69 -12.68 9.01
CA PRO A 175 -29.39 -13.96 8.88
C PRO A 175 -28.48 -15.10 9.38
N PHE A 176 -28.17 -15.10 10.68
CA PHE A 176 -27.73 -16.30 11.35
C PHE A 176 -28.99 -17.13 11.61
N LEU A 177 -28.99 -18.37 11.11
CA LEU A 177 -30.04 -19.34 11.39
C LEU A 177 -30.15 -19.52 12.91
N GLU A 178 -31.11 -18.82 13.49
CA GLU A 178 -31.40 -18.84 14.92
C GLU A 178 -32.00 -20.21 15.25
N GLY A 179 -31.26 -21.03 16.01
CA GLY A 179 -31.69 -22.37 16.41
C GLY A 179 -30.60 -23.44 16.39
N ILE A 180 -29.41 -23.17 15.84
CA ILE A 180 -28.29 -24.12 15.92
C ILE A 180 -27.48 -23.77 17.18
N PRO A 181 -27.44 -24.64 18.21
CA PRO A 181 -26.60 -24.39 19.37
C PRO A 181 -25.14 -24.29 18.91
N ALA A 182 -24.38 -23.36 19.49
CA ALA A 182 -22.99 -23.09 19.07
C ALA A 182 -22.11 -24.35 19.05
N SER A 183 -22.41 -25.34 19.90
CA SER A 183 -21.75 -26.66 19.91
C SER A 183 -22.00 -27.47 18.63
N ALA A 184 -23.21 -27.43 18.05
CA ALA A 184 -23.54 -28.14 16.83
C ALA A 184 -22.89 -27.49 15.59
N ALA A 185 -22.78 -26.16 15.58
CA ALA A 185 -22.04 -25.46 14.52
C ALA A 185 -20.54 -25.79 14.54
N LEU A 186 -19.97 -25.94 15.74
CA LEU A 186 -18.56 -26.31 15.92
C LEU A 186 -18.31 -27.77 15.55
N GLN A 187 -19.21 -28.69 15.91
CA GLN A 187 -19.14 -30.09 15.48
C GLN A 187 -19.26 -30.24 13.96
N SER A 188 -20.18 -29.52 13.32
CA SER A 188 -20.33 -29.54 11.86
C SER A 188 -19.08 -29.01 11.15
N ALA A 189 -18.44 -27.96 11.68
CA ALA A 189 -17.18 -27.45 11.13
C ALA A 189 -16.02 -28.46 11.27
N VAL A 190 -15.94 -29.19 12.40
CA VAL A 190 -14.92 -30.23 12.63
C VAL A 190 -15.15 -31.45 11.73
N GLU A 191 -16.40 -31.89 11.54
CA GLU A 191 -16.74 -32.96 10.59
C GLU A 191 -16.40 -32.56 9.14
N HIS A 192 -16.69 -31.32 8.75
CA HIS A 192 -16.37 -30.85 7.41
C HIS A 192 -14.86 -30.71 7.17
N ALA A 193 -14.08 -30.37 8.21
CA ALA A 193 -12.61 -30.34 8.13
C ALA A 193 -12.01 -31.75 8.00
N HIS A 194 -12.56 -32.73 8.72
CA HIS A 194 -12.12 -34.13 8.61
C HIS A 194 -12.51 -34.77 7.26
N ALA A 195 -13.66 -34.40 6.69
CA ALA A 195 -14.08 -34.89 5.36
C ALA A 195 -13.13 -34.43 4.24
N ILE A 196 -12.49 -33.27 4.37
CA ILE A 196 -11.51 -32.75 3.40
C ILE A 196 -10.13 -33.42 3.58
N GLN A 197 -9.85 -34.00 4.75
CA GLN A 197 -8.61 -34.76 5.03
C GLN A 197 -8.66 -36.23 4.59
N GLY A 198 -9.64 -36.62 3.76
CA GLY A 198 -9.82 -37.99 3.31
C GLY A 198 -9.28 -38.29 1.90
N ALA A 199 -7.97 -38.53 1.79
CA ALA A 199 -7.47 -39.65 0.97
C ALA A 199 -6.06 -40.06 1.47
N PRO A 200 -5.90 -41.23 2.12
CA PRO A 200 -4.57 -41.78 2.36
C PRO A 200 -3.92 -42.09 1.01
N SER A 201 -2.71 -41.57 0.82
CA SER A 201 -1.87 -41.85 -0.34
C SER A 201 -1.81 -43.37 -0.55
N PRO A 202 -2.15 -43.90 -1.74
CA PRO A 202 -2.13 -45.34 -1.97
C PRO A 202 -0.71 -45.87 -1.77
N ALA A 203 -0.62 -46.91 -0.96
CA ALA A 203 0.62 -47.59 -0.62
C ALA A 203 1.47 -47.89 -1.86
N LEU A 204 2.76 -47.59 -1.73
CA LEU A 204 3.83 -48.00 -2.64
C LEU A 204 3.69 -49.50 -2.97
N VAL A 205 3.28 -49.78 -4.20
CA VAL A 205 3.35 -51.12 -4.78
C VAL A 205 4.83 -51.43 -5.06
N PRO A 206 5.38 -52.56 -4.58
CA PRO A 206 6.74 -52.95 -4.89
C PRO A 206 6.88 -53.23 -6.39
N ILE A 207 7.71 -52.43 -7.04
CA ILE A 207 8.12 -52.58 -8.44
C ILE A 207 8.98 -53.84 -8.52
N GLY A 208 8.39 -54.92 -9.00
CA GLY A 208 9.07 -56.21 -9.14
C GLY A 208 8.27 -57.17 -10.00
N MET A 209 8.07 -56.85 -11.29
CA MET A 209 7.90 -57.85 -12.35
C MET A 209 7.98 -57.16 -13.71
N THR A 210 9.13 -57.37 -14.36
CA THR A 210 9.43 -57.03 -15.74
C THR A 210 8.55 -57.82 -16.70
N ALA A 211 7.70 -57.13 -17.46
CA ALA A 211 7.19 -57.61 -18.74
C ALA A 211 8.15 -57.17 -19.86
N PRO A 212 8.41 -58.00 -20.88
CA PRO A 212 9.30 -57.64 -21.98
C PRO A 212 8.71 -56.48 -22.79
N ALA A 213 9.44 -55.38 -22.80
CA ALA A 213 9.15 -54.22 -23.63
C ALA A 213 9.30 -54.60 -25.12
N SER A 214 8.23 -54.41 -25.89
CA SER A 214 8.37 -54.17 -27.33
C SER A 214 8.71 -52.70 -27.53
N ASP A 215 9.84 -52.44 -28.19
CA ASP A 215 10.46 -51.12 -28.40
C ASP A 215 9.66 -50.12 -29.26
N ASP A 216 8.48 -50.48 -29.76
CA ASP A 216 7.83 -49.72 -30.85
C ASP A 216 6.84 -48.63 -30.41
N ILE A 217 6.40 -48.61 -29.14
CA ILE A 217 5.36 -47.67 -28.70
C ILE A 217 5.95 -46.28 -28.33
N SER A 218 7.24 -46.25 -27.99
CA SER A 218 7.95 -45.03 -27.61
C SER A 218 8.18 -44.06 -28.77
N ALA A 219 8.21 -44.56 -30.02
CA ALA A 219 8.40 -43.77 -31.22
C ALA A 219 7.12 -43.01 -31.64
N ILE A 220 5.95 -43.60 -31.40
CA ILE A 220 4.66 -42.99 -31.77
C ILE A 220 4.25 -41.92 -30.75
N ALA A 221 4.53 -42.11 -29.46
CA ALA A 221 4.20 -41.14 -28.41
C ALA A 221 4.96 -39.80 -28.54
N ARG A 222 6.15 -39.79 -29.15
CA ARG A 222 6.94 -38.56 -29.37
C ARG A 222 6.44 -37.71 -30.55
N LYS A 223 5.55 -38.23 -31.39
CA LYS A 223 5.12 -37.55 -32.62
C LYS A 223 3.76 -36.85 -32.49
N ILE A 224 3.01 -37.09 -31.42
CA ILE A 224 1.62 -36.62 -31.26
C ILE A 224 1.47 -35.63 -30.08
N LEU A 225 2.48 -35.49 -29.22
CA LEU A 225 2.41 -34.59 -28.08
C LEU A 225 3.46 -33.48 -28.18
N PRO A 226 3.07 -32.21 -28.42
CA PRO A 226 3.96 -31.06 -28.37
C PRO A 226 4.28 -30.67 -26.93
N PHE A 227 4.60 -31.64 -26.08
CA PHE A 227 5.26 -31.35 -24.80
C PHE A 227 6.73 -31.08 -25.12
N THR A 228 6.99 -29.84 -25.56
CA THR A 228 8.31 -29.23 -25.48
C THR A 228 8.86 -29.57 -24.10
N LYS A 229 9.92 -30.38 -24.06
CA LYS A 229 10.75 -30.57 -22.87
C LYS A 229 11.11 -29.18 -22.39
N GLN A 230 10.37 -28.66 -21.42
CA GLN A 230 10.80 -27.53 -20.62
C GLN A 230 12.10 -28.01 -19.98
N SER A 231 13.22 -27.53 -20.52
CA SER A 231 14.49 -27.55 -19.81
C SER A 231 14.21 -27.17 -18.36
N PRO A 232 14.82 -27.85 -17.36
CA PRO A 232 14.64 -27.50 -15.96
C PRO A 232 14.85 -25.99 -15.84
N SER A 233 13.74 -25.27 -15.72
CA SER A 233 13.73 -23.83 -15.82
C SER A 233 14.54 -23.37 -14.63
N GLU A 234 15.59 -22.62 -14.90
CA GLU A 234 16.44 -21.99 -13.90
C GLU A 234 15.53 -21.45 -12.79
N PRO A 235 15.73 -21.89 -11.52
CA PRO A 235 14.83 -21.54 -10.44
C PRO A 235 14.67 -20.02 -10.45
N PRO A 236 13.42 -19.50 -10.41
CA PRO A 236 13.17 -18.08 -10.53
C PRO A 236 14.05 -17.33 -9.53
N PRO A 237 14.65 -16.19 -9.93
CA PRO A 237 15.53 -15.43 -9.05
C PRO A 237 14.78 -15.22 -7.74
N SER A 238 15.40 -15.68 -6.66
CA SER A 238 14.79 -15.66 -5.33
C SER A 238 14.52 -14.20 -5.00
N ARG A 239 13.24 -13.81 -5.02
CA ARG A 239 12.82 -12.46 -4.65
C ARG A 239 13.35 -12.20 -3.25
N GLU A 240 14.08 -11.10 -3.09
CA GLU A 240 14.56 -10.67 -1.78
C GLU A 240 13.33 -10.42 -0.91
N VAL A 241 13.22 -11.16 0.19
CA VAL A 241 12.09 -11.06 1.10
C VAL A 241 12.35 -9.85 1.98
N GLU A 242 11.76 -8.72 1.64
CA GLU A 242 11.81 -7.53 2.48
C GLU A 242 10.87 -7.71 3.69
N LEU A 243 11.44 -8.07 4.83
CA LEU A 243 10.72 -8.07 6.11
C LEU A 243 10.63 -6.65 6.67
N THR A 244 9.54 -6.32 7.35
CA THR A 244 9.47 -5.08 8.15
C THR A 244 10.29 -5.22 9.44
N LEU A 245 10.62 -4.10 10.10
CA LEU A 245 11.37 -4.11 11.37
C LEU A 245 10.67 -4.93 12.44
N GLU A 246 9.34 -4.84 12.52
CA GLU A 246 8.54 -5.56 13.50
C GLU A 246 8.51 -7.06 13.21
N GLN A 247 8.50 -7.45 11.93
CA GLN A 247 8.59 -8.85 11.52
C GLN A 247 9.99 -9.43 11.78
N HIS A 248 11.04 -8.65 11.56
CA HIS A 248 12.40 -9.05 11.92
C HIS A 248 12.53 -9.24 13.45
N ALA A 249 12.00 -8.31 14.24
CA ALA A 249 11.99 -8.43 15.70
C ALA A 249 11.19 -9.64 16.18
N SER A 250 10.03 -9.93 15.58
CA SER A 250 9.23 -11.11 15.95
C SER A 250 9.95 -12.42 15.62
N LEU A 251 10.57 -12.50 14.43
CA LEU A 251 11.37 -13.65 14.01
C LEU A 251 12.53 -13.92 14.98
N HIS A 252 13.26 -12.88 15.36
CA HIS A 252 14.38 -12.99 16.29
C HIS A 252 13.94 -13.54 17.65
N VAL A 253 12.82 -13.03 18.19
CA VAL A 253 12.26 -13.52 19.47
C VAL A 253 11.76 -14.96 19.35
N ASP A 254 11.12 -15.35 18.25
CA ASP A 254 10.63 -16.72 18.04
C ASP A 254 11.79 -17.73 18.03
N LEU A 255 12.90 -17.39 17.37
CA LEU A 255 14.10 -18.24 17.28
C LEU A 255 14.82 -18.37 18.63
N GLU A 256 14.94 -17.28 19.38
CA GLU A 256 15.54 -17.29 20.73
C GLU A 256 14.72 -18.12 21.72
N MET A 257 13.39 -18.06 21.62
CA MET A 257 12.48 -18.75 22.54
C MET A 257 12.33 -20.25 22.26
N VAL A 258 12.51 -20.70 21.01
CA VAL A 258 12.32 -22.10 20.60
C VAL A 258 13.38 -22.50 19.55
N PRO A 259 14.66 -22.61 19.95
CA PRO A 259 15.75 -22.91 19.01
C PRO A 259 15.59 -24.29 18.34
N GLU A 260 14.94 -25.24 19.02
CA GLU A 260 14.66 -26.59 18.48
C GLU A 260 13.73 -26.56 17.25
N GLN A 261 12.96 -25.47 17.07
CA GLN A 261 12.02 -25.30 15.97
C GLN A 261 12.49 -24.28 14.94
N GLU A 262 13.80 -23.98 14.87
CA GLU A 262 14.36 -22.99 13.94
C GLU A 262 13.88 -23.21 12.49
N ALA A 263 14.02 -24.43 11.96
CA ALA A 263 13.63 -24.74 10.58
C ALA A 263 12.13 -24.53 10.31
N GLU A 264 11.27 -24.84 11.29
CA GLU A 264 9.82 -24.64 11.18
C GLU A 264 9.47 -23.15 11.25
N THR A 265 10.11 -22.41 12.16
CA THR A 265 9.95 -20.96 12.27
C THR A 265 10.37 -20.29 10.97
N LEU A 266 11.57 -20.56 10.45
CA LEU A 266 12.03 -20.00 9.17
C LEU A 266 11.07 -20.33 8.01
N ARG A 267 10.55 -21.56 7.96
CA ARG A 267 9.54 -21.96 6.96
C ARG A 267 8.26 -21.13 7.04
N ARG A 268 7.76 -20.81 8.24
CA ARG A 268 6.57 -19.96 8.44
C ARG A 268 6.77 -18.54 7.89
N TYR A 269 7.99 -18.01 8.00
CA TYR A 269 8.36 -16.70 7.44
C TYR A 269 8.78 -16.78 5.96
N GLY A 270 8.78 -17.97 5.35
CA GLY A 270 9.17 -18.15 3.95
C GLY A 270 10.67 -17.98 3.69
N LEU A 271 11.51 -18.18 4.71
CA LEU A 271 12.95 -17.99 4.66
C LEU A 271 13.68 -19.33 4.71
N SER A 272 14.78 -19.44 3.97
CA SER A 272 15.81 -20.45 4.19
C SER A 272 16.83 -19.98 5.23
N ALA A 273 17.56 -20.89 5.87
CA ALA A 273 18.63 -20.56 6.82
C ALA A 273 19.68 -19.60 6.23
N LYS A 274 20.03 -19.78 4.95
CA LYS A 274 20.98 -18.90 4.25
C LYS A 274 20.40 -17.49 4.00
N GLN A 275 19.11 -17.38 3.70
CA GLN A 275 18.45 -16.08 3.56
C GLN A 275 18.32 -15.38 4.90
N HIS A 276 18.00 -16.12 5.97
CA HIS A 276 17.96 -15.59 7.33
C HIS A 276 19.29 -14.99 7.76
N ALA A 277 20.41 -15.71 7.58
CA ALA A 277 21.73 -15.19 7.95
C ALA A 277 22.08 -13.88 7.24
N ARG A 278 21.79 -13.76 5.93
CA ARG A 278 22.00 -12.51 5.18
C ARG A 278 21.11 -11.38 5.67
N LEU A 279 19.84 -11.69 5.93
CA LEU A 279 18.87 -10.71 6.43
C LEU A 279 19.28 -10.20 7.81
N ASP A 280 19.80 -11.07 8.67
CA ASP A 280 20.30 -10.70 10.00
C ASP A 280 21.52 -9.77 9.88
N GLU A 281 22.51 -10.12 9.05
CA GLU A 281 23.66 -9.25 8.73
C GLU A 281 23.23 -7.86 8.23
N ASP A 282 22.26 -7.81 7.30
CA ASP A 282 21.75 -6.55 6.73
C ASP A 282 21.04 -5.70 7.80
N TRP A 283 20.24 -6.33 8.68
CA TRP A 283 19.55 -5.62 9.76
C TRP A 283 20.52 -5.14 10.83
N GLU A 284 21.51 -5.94 11.22
CA GLU A 284 22.55 -5.54 12.16
C GLU A 284 23.30 -4.31 11.65
N ALA A 285 23.68 -4.30 10.36
CA ALA A 285 24.33 -3.14 9.74
C ALA A 285 23.46 -1.88 9.78
N ARG A 286 22.15 -2.01 9.51
CA ARG A 286 21.20 -0.89 9.56
C ARG A 286 20.98 -0.38 10.99
N ILE A 287 20.85 -1.28 11.95
CA ILE A 287 20.67 -0.98 13.37
C ILE A 287 21.90 -0.29 13.94
N ALA A 288 23.10 -0.70 13.52
CA ALA A 288 24.36 -0.07 13.93
C ALA A 288 24.48 1.37 13.40
N LEU A 289 23.91 1.66 12.22
CA LEU A 289 23.98 2.99 11.60
C LEU A 289 22.98 3.99 12.20
N ASP A 290 21.80 3.54 12.63
CA ASP A 290 20.73 4.42 13.14
C ASP A 290 20.32 4.08 14.60
N PRO A 291 20.71 4.91 15.59
CA PRO A 291 20.34 4.72 16.99
C PRO A 291 18.84 4.77 17.26
N ARG A 292 18.05 5.48 16.44
CA ARG A 292 16.59 5.53 16.59
C ARG A 292 15.96 4.22 16.14
N LEU A 293 16.47 3.66 15.04
CA LEU A 293 16.07 2.33 14.56
C LEU A 293 16.41 1.26 15.59
N ALA A 294 17.59 1.34 16.22
CA ALA A 294 17.98 0.45 17.30
C ALA A 294 17.01 0.50 18.49
N ALA A 295 16.62 1.70 18.94
CA ALA A 295 15.65 1.87 20.02
C ALA A 295 14.26 1.31 19.65
N ALA A 296 13.80 1.54 18.40
CA ALA A 296 12.54 1.00 17.91
C ALA A 296 12.54 -0.54 17.86
N TRP A 297 13.65 -1.14 17.39
CA TRP A 297 13.82 -2.60 17.33
C TRP A 297 13.83 -3.22 18.73
N GLN A 298 14.56 -2.64 19.69
CA GLN A 298 14.55 -3.08 21.09
C GLN A 298 13.16 -3.00 21.71
N GLN A 299 12.42 -1.91 21.44
CA GLN A 299 11.05 -1.76 21.90
C GLN A 299 10.12 -2.84 21.31
N ALA A 300 10.25 -3.14 20.02
CA ALA A 300 9.49 -4.20 19.37
C ALA A 300 9.78 -5.58 19.99
N ILE A 301 11.07 -5.91 20.22
CA ILE A 301 11.47 -7.15 20.91
C ILE A 301 10.82 -7.25 22.29
N ALA A 302 10.89 -6.18 23.09
CA ALA A 302 10.30 -6.17 24.43
C ALA A 302 8.78 -6.40 24.41
N GLN A 303 8.08 -5.79 23.46
CA GLN A 303 6.63 -5.98 23.28
C GLN A 303 6.29 -7.42 22.88
N TYR A 304 7.01 -8.01 21.93
CA TYR A 304 6.78 -9.39 21.49
C TYR A 304 7.06 -10.40 22.59
N ARG A 305 8.16 -10.24 23.34
CA ARG A 305 8.46 -11.10 24.50
C ARG A 305 7.35 -11.04 25.56
N ALA A 306 6.83 -9.85 25.87
CA ALA A 306 5.73 -9.68 26.82
C ALA A 306 4.41 -10.32 26.34
N TRP A 307 4.13 -10.24 25.03
CA TRP A 307 2.95 -10.87 24.44
C TRP A 307 3.05 -12.41 24.45
N LEU A 308 4.21 -12.97 24.08
CA LEU A 308 4.43 -14.42 24.09
C LEU A 308 4.36 -15.00 25.50
N SER A 309 4.94 -14.33 26.50
CA SER A 309 4.87 -14.79 27.90
C SER A 309 3.43 -14.78 28.42
N SER A 310 2.65 -13.76 28.08
CA SER A 310 1.23 -13.66 28.44
C SER A 310 0.38 -14.75 27.77
N THR A 311 0.73 -15.14 26.54
CA THR A 311 -0.02 -16.15 25.78
C THR A 311 0.27 -17.57 26.26
N ARG A 312 1.51 -17.87 26.69
CA ARG A 312 1.88 -19.19 27.24
C ARG A 312 1.38 -19.45 28.65
N ALA A 313 1.03 -18.40 29.41
CA ALA A 313 0.49 -18.53 30.76
C ALA A 313 -1.01 -18.88 30.79
N ARG A 314 -1.67 -18.89 29.63
CA ARG A 314 -3.07 -19.28 29.46
C ARG A 314 -3.17 -20.71 28.96
#